data_AF-A0A367LXC5-F1
#
_entry.id   AF-A0A367LXC5-F1
#
_cell.length_a   1.000
_cell.length_b   1.000
_cell.length_c   1.000
_cell.angle_alpha   90.00
_cell.angle_beta   90.00
_cell.angle_gamma   90.00
#
_symmetry.space_group_name_H-M   'P 1'
#
loop_
_entity.id
_entity.type
_entity.pdbx_description
1 polymer ?
#
loop_
_entity_poly.entity_id
_entity_poly.type
_entity_poly.pdbx_seq_one_letter_code
_entity_poly.pdbx_strand_id
1 'polypeptide(L)'
;PLNAYDFQRPGARLEVRSNIARPHAAADYPLYDYPGEYVQSQDGEQYARTRIEALQARYERVRLRGRARGLGSGHLFKLSGYPREDQNREYLVVGAEYRVVQELYETGGGGVGAQFES
;
A
#
# COMPACT_ATOMS: atom_id res chain seq x y z
N PRO A 1 16.21 -10.56 6.04
CA PRO A 1 17.40 -10.19 6.83
C PRO A 1 18.06 -8.96 6.21
N LEU A 2 18.31 -7.92 7.01
CA LEU A 2 19.18 -6.81 6.58
C LEU A 2 20.53 -6.97 7.27
N ASN A 3 21.60 -6.54 6.60
CA ASN A 3 22.93 -6.49 7.19
C ASN A 3 23.63 -5.17 6.85
N ALA A 4 24.50 -4.69 7.74
CA ALA A 4 25.28 -3.47 7.57
C ALA A 4 26.67 -3.63 8.19
N TYR A 5 27.60 -2.75 7.82
CA TYR A 5 28.96 -2.72 8.34
C TYR A 5 29.26 -1.36 8.94
N ASP A 6 29.65 -1.33 10.22
CA ASP A 6 30.07 -0.12 10.96
C ASP A 6 31.59 -0.14 11.12
N PHE A 7 32.28 0.79 10.47
CA PHE A 7 33.74 0.90 10.54
C PHE A 7 34.25 1.35 11.92
N GLN A 8 33.41 2.01 12.73
CA GLN A 8 33.75 2.39 14.11
C GLN A 8 33.63 1.20 15.07
N ARG A 9 32.84 0.19 14.71
CA ARG A 9 32.63 -1.05 15.47
C ARG A 9 32.66 -2.28 14.55
N PRO A 10 33.82 -2.65 14.00
CA PRO A 10 33.93 -3.73 12.99
C PRO A 10 33.52 -5.11 13.50
N GLY A 11 33.48 -5.33 14.83
CA GLY A 11 32.98 -6.56 15.46
C GLY A 11 31.49 -6.54 15.82
N ALA A 12 30.76 -5.46 15.53
CA ALA A 12 29.35 -5.36 15.88
C ALA A 12 28.49 -6.33 15.06
N ARG A 13 27.62 -7.09 15.73
CA ARG A 13 26.61 -7.91 15.08
C ARG A 13 25.46 -7.01 14.63
N LEU A 14 25.47 -6.65 13.35
CA LEU A 14 24.48 -5.77 12.72
C LEU A 14 23.43 -6.53 11.90
N GLU A 15 23.42 -7.86 11.93
CA GLU A 15 22.36 -8.62 11.27
C GLU A 15 21.04 -8.44 12.02
N VAL A 16 20.00 -8.04 11.30
CA VAL A 16 18.66 -7.84 11.83
C VAL A 16 17.64 -8.62 11.02
N ARG A 17 16.71 -9.28 11.72
CA ARG A 17 15.66 -10.10 11.11
C ARG A 17 14.31 -9.69 11.68
N SER A 18 13.40 -9.31 10.78
CA SER A 18 11.98 -9.18 11.09
C SER A 18 11.23 -10.34 10.42
N ASN A 19 10.32 -10.97 11.16
CA ASN A 19 9.49 -12.08 10.70
C ASN A 19 8.02 -11.72 11.00
N ILE A 20 7.16 -11.80 10.01
CA ILE A 20 5.71 -11.68 10.18
C ILE A 20 5.06 -12.92 9.58
N ALA A 21 4.57 -13.82 10.42
CA ALA A 21 3.95 -15.07 10.00
C ALA A 21 2.51 -14.84 9.50
N ARG A 22 2.16 -15.49 8.38
CA ARG A 22 0.80 -15.47 7.81
C ARG A 22 0.37 -16.88 7.40
N PRO A 23 -0.94 -17.19 7.36
CA PRO A 23 -1.43 -18.55 7.14
C PRO A 23 -1.43 -19.02 5.68
N HIS A 24 -0.84 -18.28 4.73
CA HIS A 24 -0.82 -18.66 3.30
C HIS A 24 0.51 -19.31 2.89
N ALA A 25 0.44 -20.24 1.92
CA ALA A 25 1.50 -21.21 1.57
C ALA A 25 2.83 -20.65 0.98
N ALA A 26 3.07 -19.34 1.07
CA ALA A 26 4.24 -18.66 0.51
C ALA A 26 4.67 -17.43 1.35
N ALA A 27 4.27 -17.36 2.63
CA ALA A 27 4.56 -16.23 3.49
C ALA A 27 6.02 -16.18 4.00
N ASP A 28 6.76 -17.27 3.86
CA ASP A 28 8.00 -17.49 4.62
C ASP A 28 9.29 -17.27 3.81
N TYR A 29 9.20 -16.76 2.58
CA TYR A 29 10.38 -16.51 1.76
C TYR A 29 11.26 -15.41 2.38
N PRO A 30 12.53 -15.72 2.74
CA PRO A 30 13.40 -14.73 3.35
C PRO A 30 13.94 -13.75 2.30
N LEU A 31 13.69 -12.45 2.48
CA LEU A 31 14.31 -11.39 1.67
C LEU A 31 15.60 -10.90 2.35
N TYR A 32 16.75 -11.06 1.70
CA TYR A 32 18.04 -10.51 2.16
C TYR A 32 18.41 -9.24 1.40
N ASP A 33 18.90 -8.20 2.08
CA ASP A 33 19.40 -6.98 1.44
C ASP A 33 20.65 -6.41 2.14
N TYR A 34 21.58 -5.86 1.36
CA TYR A 34 22.85 -5.26 1.79
C TYR A 34 23.34 -4.21 0.76
N PRO A 35 23.86 -3.04 1.19
CA PRO A 35 24.01 -2.56 2.56
C PRO A 35 22.71 -1.95 3.11
N GLY A 36 22.38 -2.25 4.37
CA GLY A 36 21.13 -1.78 5.01
C GLY A 36 21.08 -0.30 5.42
N GLU A 37 22.13 0.49 5.16
CA GLU A 37 22.24 1.92 5.51
C GLU A 37 21.92 2.25 7.00
N TYR A 38 22.29 1.37 7.94
CA TYR A 38 22.19 1.65 9.37
C TYR A 38 23.51 1.38 10.10
N VAL A 39 23.78 2.21 11.10
CA VAL A 39 24.92 2.07 12.03
C VAL A 39 24.49 1.48 13.37
N GLN A 40 23.21 1.58 13.74
CA GLN A 40 22.66 0.95 14.95
C GLN A 40 21.69 -0.17 14.59
N SER A 41 21.76 -1.29 15.32
CA SER A 41 20.89 -2.44 15.08
C SER A 41 19.40 -2.13 15.27
N GLN A 42 19.05 -1.19 16.15
CA GLN A 42 17.65 -0.76 16.36
C GLN A 42 17.06 -0.08 15.11
N ASP A 43 17.83 0.78 14.44
CA ASP A 43 17.41 1.43 13.20
C ASP A 43 17.22 0.38 12.08
N GLY A 44 18.13 -0.59 12.01
CA GLY A 44 18.03 -1.72 11.08
C GLY A 44 16.78 -2.59 11.30
N GLU A 45 16.41 -2.85 12.55
CA GLU A 45 15.16 -3.57 12.88
C GLU A 45 13.92 -2.79 12.42
N GLN A 46 13.90 -1.47 12.60
CA GLN A 46 12.79 -0.61 12.16
C GLN A 46 12.70 -0.55 10.63
N TYR A 47 13.83 -0.48 9.92
CA TYR A 47 13.86 -0.54 8.46
C TYR A 47 13.42 -1.91 7.93
N ALA A 48 13.91 -3.00 8.54
CA ALA A 48 13.49 -4.35 8.19
C ALA A 48 11.98 -4.53 8.38
N ARG A 49 11.42 -4.01 9.48
CA ARG A 49 10.00 -4.04 9.76
C ARG A 49 9.20 -3.24 8.73
N THR A 50 9.52 -1.95 8.55
CA THR A 50 8.84 -1.07 7.58
C THR A 50 8.83 -1.66 6.18
N ARG A 51 9.94 -2.28 5.74
CA ARG A 51 10.05 -2.87 4.41
C ARG A 51 9.19 -4.12 4.25
N ILE A 52 9.14 -4.99 5.26
CA ILE A 52 8.24 -6.14 5.27
C ILE A 52 6.79 -5.66 5.30
N GLU A 53 6.45 -4.67 6.14
CA GLU A 53 5.11 -4.08 6.19
C GLU A 53 4.70 -3.46 4.85
N ALA A 54 5.60 -2.76 4.16
CA ALA A 54 5.33 -2.19 2.84
C ALA A 54 5.11 -3.26 1.74
N LEU A 55 5.87 -4.36 1.78
CA LEU A 55 5.64 -5.51 0.91
C LEU A 55 4.28 -6.17 1.23
N GLN A 56 3.95 -6.28 2.50
CA GLN A 56 2.68 -6.85 2.96
C GLN A 56 1.46 -5.98 2.64
N ALA A 57 1.59 -4.66 2.65
CA ALA A 57 0.52 -3.74 2.27
C ALA A 57 0.06 -3.95 0.81
N ARG A 58 0.88 -4.59 -0.04
CA ARG A 58 0.50 -4.96 -1.41
C ARG A 58 -0.20 -6.32 -1.51
N TYR A 59 -0.07 -7.16 -0.49
CA TYR A 59 -0.54 -8.55 -0.53
C TYR A 59 -2.07 -8.65 -0.61
N GLU A 60 -2.79 -7.75 0.07
CA GLU A 60 -4.24 -7.70 0.04
C GLU A 60 -4.72 -6.33 -0.47
N ARG A 61 -4.91 -6.22 -1.79
CA ARG A 61 -5.52 -5.05 -2.43
C ARG A 61 -6.92 -5.41 -2.92
N VAL A 62 -7.91 -4.61 -2.53
CA VAL A 62 -9.28 -4.72 -3.01
C VAL A 62 -9.56 -3.56 -3.97
N ARG A 63 -10.09 -3.87 -5.16
CA ARG A 63 -10.56 -2.85 -6.10
C ARG A 63 -12.08 -2.77 -6.03
N LEU A 64 -12.59 -1.62 -5.63
CA LEU A 64 -14.02 -1.33 -5.58
C LEU A 64 -14.39 -0.34 -6.68
N ARG A 65 -15.56 -0.53 -7.29
CA ARG A 65 -16.16 0.44 -8.22
C ARG A 65 -17.54 0.81 -7.68
N GLY A 66 -17.82 2.10 -7.58
CA GLY A 66 -19.06 2.61 -7.02
C GLY A 66 -19.28 4.08 -7.32
N ARG A 67 -20.42 4.63 -6.88
CA ARG A 67 -20.81 6.03 -7.09
C ARG A 67 -20.59 6.92 -5.85
N ALA A 68 -19.66 6.54 -4.97
CA ALA A 68 -19.38 7.28 -3.75
C ALA A 68 -18.53 8.52 -4.05
N ARG A 69 -19.19 9.67 -4.21
CA ARG A 69 -18.56 10.95 -4.60
C ARG A 69 -17.62 11.56 -3.54
N GLY A 70 -17.68 11.08 -2.30
CA GLY A 70 -16.85 11.57 -1.18
C GLY A 70 -15.63 10.70 -0.87
N LEU A 71 -15.42 9.59 -1.59
CA LEU A 71 -14.22 8.77 -1.38
C LEU A 71 -13.09 9.30 -2.24
N GLY A 72 -11.92 9.53 -1.64
CA GLY A 72 -10.67 9.78 -2.36
C GLY A 72 -9.47 9.19 -1.67
N SER A 73 -8.31 9.29 -2.32
CA SER A 73 -7.05 8.75 -1.78
C SER A 73 -6.79 9.28 -0.37
N GLY A 74 -6.32 8.43 0.53
CA GLY A 74 -6.08 8.72 1.94
C GLY A 74 -7.32 8.67 2.85
N HIS A 75 -8.53 8.46 2.32
CA HIS A 75 -9.74 8.36 3.14
C HIS A 75 -9.91 6.95 3.72
N LEU A 76 -10.44 6.89 4.94
CA LEU A 76 -10.93 5.66 5.56
C LEU A 76 -12.44 5.52 5.31
N PHE A 77 -12.89 4.32 4.93
CA PHE A 77 -14.30 4.01 4.83
C PHE A 77 -14.60 2.57 5.24
N LYS A 78 -15.84 2.30 5.66
CA LYS A 78 -16.31 0.97 6.02
C LYS A 78 -17.17 0.38 4.90
N LEU A 79 -16.82 -0.81 4.41
CA LEU A 79 -17.64 -1.56 3.47
C LEU A 79 -18.75 -2.30 4.23
N SER A 80 -19.98 -2.27 3.70
CA SER A 80 -21.11 -3.01 4.24
C SER A 80 -21.99 -3.54 3.11
N GLY A 81 -22.75 -4.62 3.36
CA GLY A 81 -23.67 -5.21 2.40
C GLY A 81 -23.03 -6.07 1.31
N TYR A 82 -21.75 -6.44 1.44
CA TYR A 82 -21.09 -7.37 0.52
C TYR A 82 -21.39 -8.83 0.91
N PRO A 83 -21.65 -9.76 -0.04
CA PRO A 83 -21.99 -11.15 0.26
C PRO A 83 -20.92 -11.92 1.06
N ARG A 84 -19.66 -11.51 0.94
CA ARG A 84 -18.55 -12.09 1.70
C ARG A 84 -18.33 -11.29 2.98
N GLU A 85 -18.78 -11.82 4.10
CA GLU A 85 -18.79 -11.08 5.38
C GLU A 85 -17.40 -10.62 5.83
N ASP A 86 -16.36 -11.41 5.55
CA ASP A 86 -14.97 -11.06 5.89
C ASP A 86 -14.45 -9.79 5.17
N GLN A 87 -15.11 -9.34 4.09
CA GLN A 87 -14.79 -8.10 3.39
C GLN A 87 -15.59 -6.90 3.91
N ASN A 88 -16.59 -7.07 4.79
CA ASN A 88 -17.35 -5.95 5.35
C ASN A 88 -16.59 -5.27 6.51
N ARG A 89 -15.40 -4.75 6.21
CA ARG A 89 -14.46 -4.14 7.17
C ARG A 89 -14.07 -2.71 6.76
N GLU A 90 -13.21 -2.09 7.56
CA GLU A 90 -12.64 -0.78 7.25
C GLU A 90 -11.49 -0.90 6.24
N TYR A 91 -11.43 0.05 5.31
CA TYR A 91 -10.41 0.13 4.26
C TYR A 91 -9.84 1.53 4.18
N LEU A 92 -8.54 1.60 3.90
CA LEU A 92 -7.84 2.82 3.50
C LEU A 92 -7.78 2.89 1.98
N VAL A 93 -8.24 4.00 1.40
CA VAL A 93 -8.14 4.23 -0.04
C VAL A 93 -6.69 4.59 -0.39
N VAL A 94 -5.97 3.66 -1.02
CA VAL A 94 -4.57 3.87 -1.45
C VAL A 94 -4.50 4.60 -2.81
N GLY A 95 -5.57 4.58 -3.58
CA GLY A 95 -5.72 5.30 -4.85
C GLY A 95 -7.17 5.29 -5.32
N ALA A 96 -7.58 6.32 -6.05
CA ALA A 96 -8.93 6.46 -6.59
C ALA A 96 -8.85 6.93 -8.05
N GLU A 97 -9.69 6.35 -8.91
CA GLU A 97 -9.88 6.76 -10.31
C GLU A 97 -11.33 7.26 -10.42
N TYR A 98 -11.54 8.43 -11.02
CA TYR A 98 -12.88 9.00 -11.20
C TYR A 98 -13.21 9.11 -12.68
N ARG A 99 -14.44 8.72 -13.04
CA ARG A 99 -15.00 9.00 -14.35
C ARG A 99 -16.23 9.87 -14.18
N VAL A 100 -16.14 11.10 -14.63
CA VAL A 100 -17.27 12.04 -14.68
C VAL A 100 -17.62 12.24 -16.16
N VAL A 101 -18.86 11.90 -16.51
CA VAL A 101 -19.41 12.16 -17.85
C VAL A 101 -20.50 13.20 -17.69
N GLN A 102 -20.37 14.29 -18.44
CA GLN A 102 -21.41 15.31 -18.54
C GLN A 102 -21.84 15.37 -20.01
N GLU A 103 -23.03 14.85 -20.30
CA GLU A 103 -23.71 15.13 -21.56
C GLU A 103 -24.28 16.54 -21.47
N LEU A 104 -23.47 17.56 -21.77
CA LEU A 104 -23.98 18.92 -21.93
C LEU A 104 -24.44 19.10 -23.38
N TYR A 105 -25.62 18.60 -23.69
CA TYR A 105 -26.38 19.13 -24.84
C TYR A 105 -27.37 20.18 -24.33
N GLU A 106 -26.81 21.29 -23.85
CA GLU A 106 -27.51 22.57 -23.90
C GLU A 106 -26.78 23.47 -24.89
N THR A 107 -26.82 23.10 -26.16
CA THR A 107 -26.79 24.11 -27.21
C THR A 107 -27.65 23.65 -28.39
N GLY A 108 -28.62 24.48 -28.74
CA GLY A 108 -28.59 24.92 -30.14
C GLY A 108 -27.27 25.68 -30.32
N GLY A 109 -26.27 25.06 -30.95
CA GLY A 109 -24.95 25.68 -31.19
C GLY A 109 -23.75 24.85 -30.71
N GLY A 110 -23.34 23.86 -31.51
CA GLY A 110 -22.40 22.81 -31.13
C GLY A 110 -20.99 23.21 -30.70
N GLY A 111 -20.31 22.24 -30.09
CA GLY A 111 -18.85 22.20 -30.03
C GLY A 111 -18.25 21.67 -28.73
N VAL A 112 -17.90 20.38 -28.73
CA VAL A 112 -16.84 19.69 -27.97
C VAL A 112 -17.06 19.48 -26.47
N GLY A 113 -17.46 18.25 -26.11
CA GLY A 113 -17.55 17.76 -24.74
C GLY A 113 -16.18 17.74 -24.04
N ALA A 114 -16.13 18.34 -22.85
CA ALA A 114 -14.96 18.27 -21.98
C ALA A 114 -14.98 16.93 -21.21
N GLN A 115 -14.10 16.01 -21.58
CA GLN A 115 -13.76 14.84 -20.78
C GLN A 115 -12.57 15.21 -19.88
N PHE A 116 -12.76 15.17 -18.56
CA PHE A 116 -11.66 15.28 -17.60
C PHE A 116 -11.32 13.88 -17.09
N GLU A 117 -10.09 13.44 -17.35
CA GLU A 117 -9.53 12.18 -16.90
C GLU A 117 -8.39 12.52 -15.91
N SER A 118 -8.45 11.99 -14.69
CA SER A 118 -7.40 12.11 -13.67
C SER A 118 -7.25 10.81 -12.89
#